data_AF-A0A1E1XM12-F1
#
_entry.id   AF-A0A1E1XM12-F1
#
_cell.length_a   1.000
_cell.length_b   1.000
_cell.length_c   1.000
_cell.angle_alpha   90.00
_cell.angle_beta   90.00
_cell.angle_gamma   90.00
#
_symmetry.space_group_name_H-M   'P 1'
#
loop_
_entity.id
_entity.type
_entity.pdbx_description
1 polymer ?
#
loop_
_entity_poly.entity_id
_entity_poly.type
_entity_poly.pdbx_seq_one_letter_code
_entity_poly.pdbx_strand_id
1 'polypeptide(L)'
;VKLDLSRPLEQQGPLAAIVHKFCDILVRADHGDAECQRITAEFERFCRAHPGVVVVDPLENVRKVLNRFHQYRLVEQSPLASTEWVFIPPFVELSGTDPVADQAALRERGVHFPIVCKPLVSHGMKRAHQMCLVFGEHGLRDLQGACVAQQFVPHEGRLLKVYVLGQRYHLTWRPSLKDFVAGDLPTIFFNSQDVSKPHSSSPLNAHAVLEGIPMPCPRKLRFVVDTMRQQLGQRLFGIDIIAEKGTGRFCIIDVNNFPGYDGVSNFLDQLSGLLAELVGSELPDSGIDTSDSSDETPRRLNH
;
A
#
# COMPACT_ATOMS: atom_id res chain seq x y z
N VAL A 1 -19.48 -11.53 9.77
CA VAL A 1 -19.30 -13.00 9.75
C VAL A 1 -18.03 -13.33 8.98
N LYS A 2 -17.25 -14.33 9.39
CA LYS A 2 -16.08 -14.77 8.62
C LYS A 2 -16.56 -15.66 7.46
N LEU A 3 -16.21 -15.28 6.22
CA LEU A 3 -16.54 -16.06 5.04
C LEU A 3 -15.62 -17.27 4.90
N ASP A 4 -16.20 -18.37 4.44
CA ASP A 4 -15.53 -19.64 4.15
C ASP A 4 -15.33 -19.79 2.63
N LEU A 5 -14.09 -19.63 2.17
CA LEU A 5 -13.75 -19.70 0.75
C LEU A 5 -13.77 -21.13 0.17
N SER A 6 -14.01 -22.15 1.00
CA SER A 6 -14.23 -23.52 0.53
C SER A 6 -15.68 -23.78 0.12
N ARG A 7 -16.60 -22.86 0.43
CA ARG A 7 -18.03 -22.97 0.13
C ARG A 7 -18.49 -21.83 -0.79
N PRO A 8 -19.55 -22.02 -1.60
CA PRO A 8 -20.09 -20.95 -2.43
C PRO A 8 -20.47 -19.72 -1.60
N LEU A 9 -20.06 -18.52 -2.04
CA LEU A 9 -20.36 -17.26 -1.35
C LEU A 9 -21.87 -16.98 -1.29
N GLU A 10 -22.62 -17.39 -2.31
CA GLU A 10 -24.10 -17.30 -2.37
C GLU A 10 -24.81 -17.95 -1.18
N GLN A 11 -24.19 -18.96 -0.58
CA GLN A 11 -24.78 -19.73 0.53
C GLN A 11 -24.43 -19.16 1.91
N GLN A 12 -23.70 -18.05 1.96
CA GLN A 12 -23.16 -17.48 3.20
C GLN A 12 -23.93 -16.24 3.66
N GLY A 13 -25.13 -16.05 3.11
CA GLY A 13 -26.11 -15.04 3.50
C GLY A 13 -26.12 -13.84 2.56
N PRO A 14 -27.11 -12.94 2.71
CA PRO A 14 -27.04 -11.63 2.08
C PRO A 14 -25.84 -10.89 2.64
N LEU A 15 -24.97 -10.42 1.77
CA LEU A 15 -23.79 -9.63 2.14
C LEU A 15 -24.06 -8.18 1.73
N ALA A 16 -23.88 -7.24 2.65
CA ALA A 16 -23.88 -5.82 2.30
C ALA A 16 -22.46 -5.32 1.95
N ALA A 17 -21.45 -5.91 2.62
CA ALA A 17 -20.06 -5.61 2.37
C ALA A 17 -19.16 -6.82 2.62
N ILE A 18 -18.03 -6.88 1.93
CA ILE A 18 -16.95 -7.84 2.11
C ILE A 18 -15.66 -7.07 2.35
N VAL A 19 -15.04 -7.32 3.51
CA VAL A 19 -13.68 -6.86 3.83
C VAL A 19 -12.73 -8.02 3.72
N HIS A 20 -11.63 -7.85 2.99
CA HIS A 20 -10.69 -8.93 2.77
C HIS A 20 -9.24 -8.44 2.63
N LYS A 21 -8.32 -9.41 2.71
CA LYS A 21 -6.89 -9.23 2.40
C LYS A 21 -6.44 -10.38 1.51
N PHE A 22 -6.70 -10.25 0.21
CA PHE A 22 -6.57 -11.33 -0.77
C PHE A 22 -5.15 -11.48 -1.34
N CYS A 23 -4.19 -10.67 -0.87
CA CYS A 23 -2.87 -10.59 -1.50
C CYS A 23 -2.18 -11.95 -1.68
N ASP A 24 -2.19 -12.82 -0.66
CA ASP A 24 -1.57 -14.15 -0.75
C ASP A 24 -2.26 -15.05 -1.78
N ILE A 25 -3.60 -15.06 -1.77
CA ILE A 25 -4.42 -15.85 -2.70
C ILE A 25 -4.17 -15.38 -4.13
N LEU A 26 -4.18 -14.06 -4.38
CA LEU A 26 -3.94 -13.49 -5.70
C LEU A 26 -2.53 -13.82 -6.19
N VAL A 27 -1.50 -13.64 -5.36
CA VAL A 27 -0.13 -13.98 -5.72
C VAL A 27 0.00 -15.46 -6.07
N ARG A 28 -0.54 -16.36 -5.25
CA ARG A 28 -0.49 -17.81 -5.53
C ARG A 28 -1.25 -18.17 -6.80
N ALA A 29 -2.41 -17.56 -7.03
CA ALA A 29 -3.19 -17.75 -8.25
C ALA A 29 -2.42 -17.33 -9.51
N ASP A 30 -1.73 -16.19 -9.44
CA ASP A 30 -0.90 -15.67 -10.54
C ASP A 30 0.33 -16.57 -10.82
N HIS A 31 0.77 -17.35 -9.82
CA HIS A 31 1.83 -18.37 -9.96
C HIS A 31 1.30 -19.78 -10.29
N GLY A 32 0.02 -19.93 -10.65
CA GLY A 32 -0.53 -21.20 -11.13
C GLY A 32 -1.13 -22.11 -10.06
N ASP A 33 -1.33 -21.64 -8.83
CA ASP A 33 -2.01 -22.43 -7.78
C ASP A 33 -3.50 -22.59 -8.13
N ALA A 34 -3.89 -23.80 -8.52
CA ALA A 34 -5.23 -24.11 -9.02
C ALA A 34 -6.34 -23.83 -7.99
N GLU A 35 -6.08 -24.04 -6.70
CA GLU A 35 -7.05 -23.74 -5.64
C GLU A 35 -7.25 -22.23 -5.52
N CYS A 36 -6.16 -21.46 -5.50
CA CYS A 36 -6.22 -20.00 -5.41
C CYS A 36 -6.84 -19.38 -6.67
N GLN A 37 -6.58 -19.94 -7.85
CA GLN A 37 -7.25 -19.55 -9.10
C GLN A 37 -8.76 -19.78 -9.04
N ARG A 38 -9.19 -20.94 -8.55
CA ARG A 38 -10.62 -21.26 -8.33
C ARG A 38 -11.26 -20.26 -7.36
N ILE A 39 -10.65 -20.04 -6.20
CA ILE A 39 -11.15 -19.11 -5.18
C ILE A 39 -11.28 -17.69 -5.76
N THR A 40 -10.25 -17.23 -6.48
CA THR A 40 -10.23 -15.90 -7.10
C THR A 40 -11.36 -15.77 -8.14
N ALA A 41 -11.50 -16.75 -9.03
CA ALA A 41 -12.53 -16.75 -10.07
C ALA A 41 -13.96 -16.80 -9.49
N GLU A 42 -14.16 -17.57 -8.41
CA GLU A 42 -15.46 -17.62 -7.71
C GLU A 42 -15.80 -16.30 -7.02
N PHE A 43 -14.81 -15.67 -6.39
CA PHE A 43 -14.97 -14.36 -5.75
C PHE A 43 -15.31 -13.28 -6.80
N GLU A 44 -14.58 -13.23 -7.90
CA GLU A 44 -14.84 -12.30 -9.00
C GLU A 44 -16.20 -12.54 -9.67
N ARG A 45 -16.62 -13.81 -9.80
CA ARG A 45 -17.96 -14.16 -10.30
C ARG A 45 -19.05 -13.66 -9.35
N PHE A 46 -18.89 -13.88 -8.04
CA PHE A 46 -19.82 -13.38 -7.04
C PHE A 46 -19.93 -11.85 -7.09
N CYS A 47 -18.80 -11.14 -7.08
CA CYS A 47 -18.80 -9.67 -7.12
C CYS A 47 -19.47 -9.12 -8.38
N ARG A 48 -19.29 -9.76 -9.54
CA ARG A 48 -20.00 -9.39 -10.79
C ARG A 48 -21.50 -9.67 -10.75
N ALA A 49 -21.91 -10.75 -10.09
CA ALA A 49 -23.32 -11.09 -9.95
C ALA A 49 -24.05 -10.19 -8.94
N HIS A 50 -23.31 -9.60 -7.99
CA HIS A 50 -23.85 -8.78 -6.91
C HIS A 50 -23.18 -7.40 -6.83
N PRO A 51 -23.43 -6.50 -7.80
CA PRO A 51 -22.76 -5.20 -7.86
C PRO A 51 -23.09 -4.27 -6.68
N GLY A 52 -24.18 -4.51 -5.94
CA GLY A 52 -24.53 -3.75 -4.73
C GLY A 52 -23.83 -4.24 -3.45
N VAL A 53 -22.95 -5.25 -3.54
CA VAL A 53 -22.11 -5.69 -2.41
C VAL A 53 -20.85 -4.86 -2.41
N VAL A 54 -20.63 -4.08 -1.35
CA VAL A 54 -19.43 -3.27 -1.20
C VAL A 54 -18.20 -4.17 -0.99
N VAL A 55 -17.21 -4.12 -1.88
CA VAL A 55 -15.95 -4.88 -1.75
C VAL A 55 -14.82 -3.95 -1.31
N VAL A 56 -14.19 -4.24 -0.16
CA VAL A 56 -13.07 -3.46 0.38
C VAL A 56 -11.83 -4.34 0.47
N ASP A 57 -10.84 -4.21 -0.43
CA ASP A 57 -10.80 -3.36 -1.65
C ASP A 57 -10.97 -4.21 -2.92
N PRO A 58 -11.54 -3.67 -4.03
CA PRO A 58 -11.71 -4.43 -5.27
C PRO A 58 -10.43 -5.13 -5.72
N LEU A 59 -10.54 -6.38 -6.18
CA LEU A 59 -9.36 -7.22 -6.46
C LEU A 59 -8.44 -6.60 -7.51
N GLU A 60 -9.00 -5.95 -8.54
CA GLU A 60 -8.26 -5.23 -9.56
C GLU A 60 -7.42 -4.08 -8.99
N ASN A 61 -7.89 -3.43 -7.94
CA ASN A 61 -7.16 -2.36 -7.25
C ASN A 61 -6.10 -2.94 -6.30
N VAL A 62 -6.37 -4.09 -5.66
CA VAL A 62 -5.39 -4.82 -4.85
C VAL A 62 -4.22 -5.29 -5.72
N ARG A 63 -4.48 -5.78 -6.94
CA ARG A 63 -3.44 -6.25 -7.88
C ARG A 63 -2.36 -5.20 -8.19
N LYS A 64 -2.71 -3.91 -8.17
CA LYS A 64 -1.76 -2.79 -8.43
C LYS A 64 -0.59 -2.73 -7.46
N VAL A 65 -0.71 -3.32 -6.26
CA VAL A 65 0.34 -3.26 -5.23
C VAL A 65 0.95 -4.62 -4.90
N LEU A 66 0.64 -5.69 -5.65
CA LEU A 66 1.20 -7.03 -5.40
C LEU A 66 2.64 -7.20 -5.90
N ASN A 67 3.02 -6.43 -6.92
CA ASN A 67 4.37 -6.38 -7.46
C ASN A 67 4.99 -5.01 -7.15
N ARG A 68 6.12 -5.01 -6.43
CA ARG A 68 6.80 -3.78 -5.99
C ARG A 68 7.29 -2.92 -7.15
N PHE A 69 7.76 -3.54 -8.23
CA PHE A 69 8.19 -2.78 -9.41
C PHE A 69 6.99 -2.02 -10.02
N HIS A 70 5.85 -2.68 -10.21
CA HIS A 70 4.63 -2.04 -10.72
C HIS A 70 4.12 -0.94 -9.79
N GLN A 71 4.11 -1.21 -8.49
CA GLN A 71 3.75 -0.25 -7.46
C GLN A 71 4.65 1.00 -7.50
N TYR A 72 5.97 0.82 -7.65
CA TYR A 72 6.91 1.94 -7.75
C TYR A 72 6.74 2.72 -9.04
N ARG A 73 6.49 2.04 -10.17
CA ARG A 73 6.14 2.69 -11.44
C ARG A 73 4.87 3.52 -11.32
N LEU A 74 3.85 3.03 -10.62
CA LEU A 74 2.62 3.78 -10.36
C LEU A 74 2.89 5.07 -9.57
N VAL A 75 3.77 5.03 -8.57
CA VAL A 75 4.20 6.24 -7.84
C VAL A 75 5.00 7.18 -8.75
N GLU A 76 5.97 6.65 -9.50
CA GLU A 76 6.84 7.39 -10.43
C GLU A 76 6.06 8.10 -11.54
N GLN A 77 4.93 7.53 -11.97
CA GLN A 77 4.06 8.09 -13.02
C GLN A 77 2.92 8.96 -12.47
N SER A 78 2.79 9.08 -11.15
CA SER A 78 1.73 9.86 -10.53
C SER A 78 2.05 11.37 -10.53
N PRO A 79 1.06 12.25 -10.26
CA PRO A 79 1.29 13.68 -10.03
C PRO A 79 2.33 14.01 -8.95
N LEU A 80 2.70 13.06 -8.09
CA LEU A 80 3.76 13.25 -7.11
C LEU A 80 5.13 13.51 -7.75
N ALA A 81 5.39 12.94 -8.92
CA ALA A 81 6.64 13.10 -9.65
C ALA A 81 6.86 14.54 -10.17
N SER A 82 5.80 15.34 -10.29
CA SER A 82 5.89 16.75 -10.66
C SER A 82 6.18 17.67 -9.47
N THR A 83 6.34 17.12 -8.26
CA THR A 83 6.66 17.90 -7.06
C THR A 83 8.17 17.92 -6.80
N GLU A 84 8.67 19.00 -6.20
CA GLU A 84 10.09 19.10 -5.81
C GLU A 84 10.39 18.47 -4.43
N TRP A 85 9.35 18.09 -3.68
CA TRP A 85 9.45 17.71 -2.27
C TRP A 85 9.01 16.29 -1.95
N VAL A 86 8.46 15.54 -2.91
CA VAL A 86 8.23 14.09 -2.86
C VAL A 86 8.86 13.45 -4.08
N PHE A 87 9.50 12.30 -3.88
CA PHE A 87 9.95 11.45 -4.97
C PHE A 87 9.89 9.98 -4.56
N ILE A 88 10.11 9.11 -5.53
CA ILE A 88 10.46 7.71 -5.30
C ILE A 88 11.93 7.53 -5.64
N PRO A 89 12.76 6.90 -4.78
CA PRO A 89 14.16 6.71 -5.10
C PRO A 89 14.34 5.89 -6.38
N PRO A 90 15.39 6.14 -7.18
CA PRO A 90 15.69 5.36 -8.38
C PRO A 90 15.63 3.86 -8.12
N PHE A 91 15.00 3.13 -9.03
CA PHE A 91 14.79 1.69 -8.89
C PHE A 91 14.81 0.96 -10.24
N VAL A 92 15.14 -0.33 -10.18
CA VAL A 92 15.19 -1.24 -11.32
C VAL A 92 14.88 -2.66 -10.89
N GLU A 93 14.35 -3.47 -11.80
CA GLU A 93 14.21 -4.91 -11.60
C GLU A 93 15.53 -5.61 -11.95
N LEU A 94 15.99 -6.48 -11.06
CA LEU A 94 17.17 -7.30 -11.23
C LEU A 94 16.77 -8.76 -11.33
N SER A 95 17.49 -9.52 -12.16
CA SER A 95 17.31 -10.96 -12.29
C SER A 95 17.76 -11.69 -11.03
N GLY A 96 18.79 -11.18 -10.35
CA GLY A 96 19.45 -11.83 -9.23
C GLY A 96 20.23 -13.09 -9.61
N THR A 97 20.39 -13.37 -10.91
CA THR A 97 21.07 -14.55 -11.44
C THR A 97 22.26 -14.21 -12.34
N ASP A 98 22.32 -13.00 -12.87
CA ASP A 98 23.42 -12.51 -13.69
C ASP A 98 23.91 -11.15 -13.16
N PRO A 99 24.97 -11.14 -12.33
CA PRO A 99 25.51 -9.92 -11.75
C PRO A 99 25.98 -8.89 -12.79
N VAL A 100 26.44 -9.31 -13.97
CA VAL A 100 26.93 -8.41 -15.02
C VAL A 100 25.76 -7.70 -15.68
N ALA A 101 24.70 -8.44 -16.02
CA ALA A 101 23.46 -7.86 -16.54
C ALA A 101 22.77 -6.97 -15.50
N ASP A 102 22.71 -7.41 -14.25
CA ASP A 102 22.11 -6.65 -13.14
C ASP A 102 22.86 -5.33 -12.91
N GLN A 103 24.19 -5.35 -12.97
CA GLN A 103 25.03 -4.15 -12.90
C GLN A 103 24.79 -3.19 -14.07
N ALA A 104 24.61 -3.72 -15.29
CA ALA A 104 24.26 -2.90 -16.45
C ALA A 104 22.89 -2.23 -16.28
N ALA A 105 21.89 -2.97 -15.78
CA ALA A 105 20.56 -2.46 -15.51
C ALA A 105 20.55 -1.33 -14.45
N LEU A 106 21.36 -1.46 -13.39
CA LEU A 106 21.57 -0.40 -12.40
C LEU A 106 22.12 0.89 -13.04
N ARG A 107 23.16 0.76 -13.89
CA ARG A 107 23.77 1.90 -14.58
C ARG A 107 22.81 2.58 -15.54
N GLU A 108 22.07 1.80 -16.33
CA GLU A 108 21.07 2.32 -17.28
C GLU A 108 19.97 3.13 -16.58
N ARG A 109 19.54 2.69 -15.40
CA ARG A 109 18.49 3.36 -14.62
C ARG A 109 19.03 4.40 -13.62
N GLY A 110 20.33 4.66 -13.60
CA GLY A 110 20.96 5.64 -12.70
C GLY A 110 20.79 5.29 -11.22
N VAL A 111 20.78 3.99 -10.88
CA VAL A 111 20.65 3.50 -9.51
C VAL A 111 22.04 3.32 -8.92
N HIS A 112 22.34 4.01 -7.82
CA HIS A 112 23.64 3.98 -7.17
C HIS A 112 23.62 3.20 -5.86
N PHE A 113 24.77 2.64 -5.49
CA PHE A 113 24.96 1.99 -4.19
C PHE A 113 24.98 3.02 -3.04
N PRO A 114 24.57 2.62 -1.82
CA PRO A 114 24.01 1.31 -1.49
C PRO A 114 22.59 1.15 -2.03
N ILE A 115 22.18 -0.09 -2.33
CA ILE A 115 20.83 -0.42 -2.80
C ILE A 115 20.14 -1.36 -1.82
N VAL A 116 18.85 -1.15 -1.60
CA VAL A 116 17.98 -2.09 -0.91
C VAL A 116 17.30 -2.96 -1.96
N CYS A 117 17.60 -4.26 -1.94
CA CYS A 117 16.95 -5.23 -2.80
C CYS A 117 15.77 -5.87 -2.05
N LYS A 118 14.60 -5.80 -2.67
CA LYS A 118 13.33 -6.28 -2.11
C LYS A 118 12.74 -7.32 -3.06
N PRO A 119 12.16 -8.43 -2.59
CA PRO A 119 11.47 -9.38 -3.45
C PRO A 119 10.43 -8.67 -4.32
N LEU A 120 10.23 -9.11 -5.57
CA LEU A 120 9.23 -8.48 -6.45
C LEU A 120 7.83 -8.57 -5.87
N VAL A 121 7.51 -9.71 -5.25
CA VAL A 121 6.25 -9.90 -4.53
C VAL A 121 6.28 -9.08 -3.22
N SER A 122 5.32 -8.16 -3.09
CA SER A 122 5.20 -7.25 -1.94
C SER A 122 4.48 -7.86 -0.74
N HIS A 123 3.67 -8.91 -0.95
CA HIS A 123 2.72 -9.43 0.03
C HIS A 123 2.53 -10.96 -0.03
N GLY A 124 1.94 -11.51 1.03
CA GLY A 124 1.39 -12.88 1.05
C GLY A 124 2.39 -13.98 1.41
N MET A 125 3.63 -13.90 0.92
CA MET A 125 4.64 -14.93 1.20
C MET A 125 5.54 -14.59 2.39
N LYS A 126 5.94 -15.61 3.18
CA LYS A 126 6.95 -15.46 4.26
C LYS A 126 8.23 -14.77 3.80
N ARG A 127 8.59 -14.94 2.53
CA ARG A 127 9.78 -14.34 1.90
C ARG A 127 9.60 -12.88 1.48
N ALA A 128 8.38 -12.34 1.40
CA ALA A 128 8.12 -10.99 0.89
C ALA A 128 8.79 -9.87 1.72
N HIS A 129 9.22 -10.18 2.94
CA HIS A 129 9.91 -9.26 3.85
C HIS A 129 11.41 -9.55 4.00
N GLN A 130 11.94 -10.58 3.34
CA GLN A 130 13.37 -10.87 3.32
C GLN A 130 14.04 -9.95 2.31
N MET A 131 14.80 -8.98 2.80
CA MET A 131 15.47 -7.96 2.00
C MET A 131 16.98 -8.08 2.18
N CYS A 132 17.73 -7.46 1.29
CA CYS A 132 19.14 -7.23 1.52
C CYS A 132 19.57 -5.79 1.18
N LEU A 133 20.62 -5.34 1.84
CA LEU A 133 21.30 -4.08 1.58
C LEU A 133 22.67 -4.41 0.97
N VAL A 134 22.86 -3.98 -0.27
CA VAL A 134 24.08 -4.21 -1.06
C VAL A 134 24.86 -2.90 -1.17
N PHE A 135 26.14 -2.93 -0.83
CA PHE A 135 26.98 -1.73 -0.68
C PHE A 135 27.86 -1.41 -1.88
N GLY A 136 28.01 -2.36 -2.80
CA GLY A 136 28.83 -2.27 -3.99
C GLY A 136 28.56 -3.42 -4.94
N GLU A 137 29.22 -3.38 -6.11
CA GLU A 137 29.02 -4.34 -7.20
C GLU A 137 29.28 -5.80 -6.77
N HIS A 138 30.19 -6.01 -5.81
CA HIS A 138 30.54 -7.34 -5.30
C HIS A 138 29.35 -8.08 -4.69
N GLY A 139 28.44 -7.36 -4.03
CA GLY A 139 27.29 -7.95 -3.34
C GLY A 139 26.12 -8.31 -4.26
N LEU A 140 26.18 -7.97 -5.56
CA LEU A 140 25.18 -8.46 -6.54
C LEU A 140 25.20 -9.99 -6.66
N ARG A 141 26.32 -10.63 -6.33
CA ARG A 141 26.46 -12.09 -6.27
C ARG A 141 25.69 -12.74 -5.12
N ASP A 142 25.28 -11.94 -4.13
CA ASP A 142 24.59 -12.43 -2.93
C ASP A 142 23.05 -12.43 -3.10
N LEU A 143 22.54 -11.96 -4.24
CA LEU A 143 21.12 -11.93 -4.54
C LEU A 143 20.54 -13.35 -4.63
N GLN A 144 19.36 -13.56 -4.05
CA GLN A 144 18.71 -14.86 -3.94
C GLN A 144 17.57 -15.05 -4.97
N GLY A 145 17.68 -14.37 -6.11
CA GLY A 145 16.71 -14.37 -7.20
C GLY A 145 16.16 -12.98 -7.52
N ALA A 146 15.13 -12.96 -8.38
CA ALA A 146 14.58 -11.73 -8.93
C ALA A 146 14.04 -10.78 -7.86
N CYS A 147 14.41 -9.51 -7.97
CA CYS A 147 14.09 -8.50 -6.98
C CYS A 147 13.95 -7.11 -7.62
N VAL A 148 13.34 -6.18 -6.88
CA VAL A 148 13.47 -4.76 -7.18
C VAL A 148 14.63 -4.21 -6.34
N ALA A 149 15.63 -3.65 -7.02
CA ALA A 149 16.68 -2.87 -6.40
C ALA A 149 16.24 -1.41 -6.36
N GLN A 150 16.26 -0.81 -5.18
CA GLN A 150 15.97 0.61 -4.99
C GLN A 150 17.17 1.28 -4.30
N GLN A 151 17.61 2.43 -4.82
CA GLN A 151 18.68 3.20 -4.20
C GLN A 151 18.34 3.52 -2.75
N PHE A 152 19.28 3.24 -1.85
CA PHE A 152 19.15 3.59 -0.45
C PHE A 152 19.27 5.11 -0.29
N VAL A 153 18.35 5.71 0.45
CA VAL A 153 18.37 7.14 0.78
C VAL A 153 18.64 7.27 2.27
N PRO A 154 19.75 7.90 2.71
CA PRO A 154 19.97 8.20 4.13
C PRO A 154 18.82 9.03 4.71
N HIS A 155 18.32 8.65 5.88
CA HIS A 155 17.07 9.17 6.46
C HIS A 155 17.03 9.10 7.99
N GLU A 156 18.20 9.05 8.63
CA GLU A 156 18.36 9.15 10.08
C GLU A 156 17.64 8.05 10.88
N GLY A 157 17.41 6.87 10.28
CA GLY A 157 16.76 5.75 10.96
C GLY A 157 15.27 5.95 11.27
N ARG A 158 14.58 6.83 10.53
CA ARG A 158 13.18 7.22 10.79
C ARG A 158 12.25 6.87 9.63
N LEU A 159 11.20 6.11 9.93
CA LEU A 159 10.13 5.79 8.98
C LEU A 159 8.81 6.41 9.44
N LEU A 160 8.17 7.17 8.57
CA LEU A 160 6.79 7.61 8.75
C LEU A 160 5.85 6.63 8.06
N LYS A 161 5.03 5.94 8.85
CA LYS A 161 3.91 5.14 8.35
C LYS A 161 2.67 6.01 8.25
N VAL A 162 2.09 6.05 7.04
CA VAL A 162 0.80 6.68 6.76
C VAL A 162 -0.22 5.58 6.54
N TYR A 163 -1.15 5.40 7.49
CA TYR A 163 -2.22 4.41 7.39
C TYR A 163 -3.49 5.06 6.89
N VAL A 164 -3.89 4.74 5.66
CA VAL A 164 -5.10 5.28 5.01
C VAL A 164 -6.29 4.37 5.31
N LEU A 165 -7.37 4.98 5.82
CA LEU A 165 -8.63 4.33 6.12
C LEU A 165 -9.77 5.16 5.50
N GLY A 166 -10.17 4.79 4.30
CA GLY A 166 -11.16 5.52 3.51
C GLY A 166 -10.69 6.94 3.16
N GLN A 167 -11.36 7.94 3.72
CA GLN A 167 -11.02 9.36 3.56
C GLN A 167 -10.02 9.87 4.63
N ARG A 168 -9.86 9.09 5.70
CA ARG A 168 -9.02 9.44 6.85
C ARG A 168 -7.63 8.81 6.68
N TYR A 169 -6.64 9.39 7.34
CA TYR A 169 -5.33 8.76 7.47
C TYR A 169 -4.77 9.00 8.87
N HIS A 170 -3.89 8.11 9.29
CA HIS A 170 -3.20 8.13 10.58
C HIS A 170 -1.70 8.07 10.36
N LEU A 171 -0.94 8.72 11.24
CA LEU A 171 0.50 8.84 11.13
C LEU A 171 1.18 8.16 12.30
N THR A 172 2.25 7.43 12.05
CA THR A 172 3.06 6.82 13.11
C THR A 172 4.52 6.80 12.71
N TRP A 173 5.39 7.33 13.56
CA TRP A 173 6.83 7.19 13.42
C TRP A 173 7.27 5.79 13.87
N ARG A 174 8.21 5.20 13.13
CA ARG A 174 8.80 3.89 13.39
C ARG A 174 10.32 3.94 13.26
N PRO A 175 11.04 3.05 13.95
CA PRO A 175 12.45 2.82 13.66
C PRO A 175 12.61 2.37 12.19
N SER A 176 13.73 2.74 11.60
CA SER A 176 14.11 2.36 10.25
C SER A 176 15.60 2.04 10.19
N LEU A 177 16.09 1.63 9.02
CA LEU A 177 17.51 1.45 8.78
C LEU A 177 18.28 2.73 9.09
N LYS A 178 19.33 2.64 9.92
CA LYS A 178 20.29 3.71 10.14
C LYS A 178 20.97 4.10 8.82
N ASP A 179 21.66 5.22 8.82
CA ASP A 179 22.36 5.68 7.62
C ASP A 179 23.51 4.73 7.24
N PHE A 180 23.61 4.46 5.95
CA PHE A 180 24.66 3.65 5.34
C PHE A 180 25.27 4.41 4.16
N VAL A 181 26.53 4.12 3.87
CA VAL A 181 27.27 4.67 2.74
C VAL A 181 27.75 3.52 1.86
N ALA A 182 27.90 3.77 0.56
CA ALA A 182 28.49 2.80 -0.35
C ALA A 182 29.92 2.44 0.09
N GLY A 183 30.36 1.24 -0.24
CA GLY A 183 31.70 0.78 0.10
C GLY A 183 31.85 -0.73 0.02
N ASP A 184 33.01 -1.20 0.46
CA ASP A 184 33.38 -2.61 0.46
C ASP A 184 32.90 -3.33 1.73
N LEU A 185 31.60 -3.20 2.02
CA LEU A 185 30.94 -3.85 3.15
C LEU A 185 30.23 -5.12 2.66
N PRO A 186 30.14 -6.17 3.49
CA PRO A 186 29.37 -7.36 3.15
C PRO A 186 27.89 -7.03 3.04
N THR A 187 27.18 -7.74 2.16
CA THR A 187 25.73 -7.64 2.02
C THR A 187 25.05 -7.94 3.36
N ILE A 188 24.12 -7.07 3.76
CA ILE A 188 23.32 -7.28 4.97
C ILE A 188 21.98 -7.87 4.57
N PHE A 189 21.68 -9.08 5.03
CA PHE A 189 20.36 -9.69 4.91
C PHE A 189 19.53 -9.39 6.15
N PHE A 190 18.28 -9.00 5.96
CA PHE A 190 17.39 -8.67 7.07
C PHE A 190 15.92 -8.94 6.74
N ASN A 191 15.11 -9.10 7.77
CA ASN A 191 13.66 -9.09 7.65
C ASN A 191 13.16 -7.69 7.98
N SER A 192 12.41 -7.05 7.09
CA SER A 192 11.91 -5.68 7.33
C SER A 192 11.00 -5.57 8.55
N GLN A 193 10.36 -6.68 8.94
CA GLN A 193 9.55 -6.73 10.15
C GLN A 193 10.37 -6.62 11.44
N ASP A 194 11.65 -6.99 11.42
CA ASP A 194 12.53 -6.90 12.58
C ASP A 194 13.14 -5.49 12.72
N VAL A 195 13.05 -4.67 11.67
CA VAL A 195 13.61 -3.31 11.62
C VAL A 195 12.58 -2.23 11.96
N SER A 196 11.33 -2.35 11.48
CA SER A 196 10.36 -1.22 11.49
C SER A 196 9.04 -1.47 12.23
N LYS A 197 9.00 -2.43 13.16
CA LYS A 197 7.90 -2.58 14.13
C LYS A 197 8.06 -1.61 15.32
N PRO A 198 7.00 -1.33 16.11
CA PRO A 198 7.04 -0.29 17.16
C PRO A 198 8.15 -0.49 18.19
N HIS A 199 8.50 -1.74 18.49
CA HIS A 199 9.50 -2.13 19.48
C HIS A 199 10.70 -2.86 18.85
N SER A 200 10.89 -2.72 17.54
CA SER A 200 12.05 -3.28 16.86
C SER A 200 13.33 -2.66 17.40
N SER A 201 14.25 -3.49 17.86
CA SER A 201 15.58 -3.09 18.30
C SER A 201 16.60 -4.06 17.70
N SER A 202 17.46 -3.53 16.83
CA SER A 202 18.51 -4.28 16.16
C SER A 202 19.71 -3.37 15.87
N PRO A 203 20.90 -3.91 15.56
CA PRO A 203 22.04 -3.10 15.11
C PRO A 203 21.75 -2.26 13.85
N LEU A 204 20.70 -2.62 13.08
CA LEU A 204 20.31 -1.95 11.84
C LEU A 204 19.44 -0.71 12.07
N ASN A 205 18.73 -0.61 13.19
CA ASN A 205 17.93 0.56 13.55
C ASN A 205 18.42 1.23 14.85
N ALA A 206 19.63 0.88 15.28
CA ALA A 206 20.28 1.49 16.43
C ALA A 206 20.33 3.01 16.27
N HIS A 207 20.12 3.73 17.39
CA HIS A 207 20.11 5.19 17.46
C HIS A 207 18.91 5.89 16.80
N ALA A 208 17.86 5.16 16.39
CA ALA A 208 16.61 5.78 15.96
C ALA A 208 15.93 6.52 17.13
N VAL A 209 16.09 7.85 17.18
CA VAL A 209 15.37 8.71 18.11
C VAL A 209 14.09 9.20 17.45
N LEU A 210 12.95 8.72 17.95
CA LEU A 210 11.61 9.04 17.43
C LEU A 210 10.88 10.12 18.23
N GLU A 211 11.33 10.38 19.46
CA GLU A 211 10.72 11.39 20.32
C GLU A 211 10.99 12.80 19.80
N GLY A 212 9.98 13.67 19.91
CA GLY A 212 10.08 15.08 19.53
C GLY A 212 10.14 15.34 18.02
N ILE A 213 10.00 14.32 17.16
CA ILE A 213 9.95 14.54 15.71
C ILE A 213 8.62 15.23 15.34
N PRO A 214 8.66 16.40 14.70
CA PRO A 214 7.45 17.07 14.25
C PRO A 214 6.74 16.25 13.18
N MET A 215 5.41 16.28 13.20
CA MET A 215 4.64 15.73 12.08
C MET A 215 4.86 16.59 10.83
N PRO A 216 4.95 15.97 9.64
CA PRO A 216 5.00 16.72 8.39
C PRO A 216 3.85 17.69 8.19
N CYS A 217 4.05 18.65 7.27
CA CYS A 217 3.00 19.57 6.84
C CYS A 217 1.73 18.80 6.42
N PRO A 218 0.57 19.03 7.08
CA PRO A 218 -0.66 18.30 6.79
C PRO A 218 -1.15 18.45 5.34
N ARG A 219 -0.91 19.61 4.71
CA ARG A 219 -1.27 19.83 3.30
C ARG A 219 -0.46 18.97 2.34
N LYS A 220 0.85 18.83 2.61
CA LYS A 220 1.75 17.96 1.84
C LYS A 220 1.34 16.49 1.99
N LEU A 221 1.09 16.03 3.21
CA LEU A 221 0.64 14.66 3.44
C LEU A 221 -0.74 14.38 2.84
N ARG A 222 -1.68 15.31 2.95
CA ARG A 222 -3.01 15.18 2.33
C ARG A 222 -2.88 15.01 0.81
N PHE A 223 -2.05 15.82 0.16
CA PHE A 223 -1.76 15.67 -1.28
C PHE A 223 -1.22 14.28 -1.61
N VAL A 224 -0.23 13.78 -0.86
CA VAL A 224 0.31 12.41 -1.05
C VAL A 224 -0.79 11.35 -0.92
N VAL A 225 -1.57 11.41 0.16
CA VAL A 225 -2.64 10.43 0.43
C VAL A 225 -3.71 10.46 -0.65
N ASP A 226 -4.18 11.65 -1.05
CA ASP A 226 -5.23 11.78 -2.05
C ASP A 226 -4.76 11.34 -3.43
N THR A 227 -3.53 11.69 -3.83
CA THR A 227 -2.95 11.21 -5.09
C THR A 227 -2.81 9.69 -5.08
N MET A 228 -2.26 9.10 -4.02
CA MET A 228 -2.10 7.64 -3.93
C MET A 228 -3.45 6.93 -3.92
N ARG A 229 -4.45 7.47 -3.23
CA ARG A 229 -5.80 6.91 -3.23
C ARG A 229 -6.43 6.92 -4.62
N GLN A 230 -6.27 7.99 -5.38
CA GLN A 230 -6.75 8.07 -6.77
C GLN A 230 -6.05 7.05 -7.68
N GLN A 231 -4.73 6.90 -7.56
CA GLN A 231 -3.96 5.97 -8.40
C GLN A 231 -4.29 4.50 -8.05
N LEU A 232 -4.37 4.18 -6.76
CA LEU A 232 -4.59 2.82 -6.29
C LEU A 232 -6.06 2.40 -6.40
N GLY A 233 -7.01 3.31 -6.18
CA GLY A 233 -8.43 2.96 -6.04
C GLY A 233 -8.73 2.12 -4.78
N GLN A 234 -7.78 2.08 -3.84
CA GLN A 234 -7.90 1.37 -2.56
C GLN A 234 -8.33 2.32 -1.45
N ARG A 235 -9.09 1.80 -0.48
CA ARG A 235 -9.54 2.50 0.71
C ARG A 235 -8.69 2.14 1.92
N LEU A 236 -8.13 0.94 1.94
CA LEU A 236 -7.38 0.39 3.07
C LEU A 236 -5.95 0.09 2.63
N PHE A 237 -5.04 1.04 2.83
CA PHE A 237 -3.64 0.87 2.47
C PHE A 237 -2.70 1.67 3.37
N GLY A 238 -1.43 1.29 3.41
CA GLY A 238 -0.37 2.02 4.08
C GLY A 238 0.62 2.59 3.08
N ILE A 239 1.23 3.73 3.39
CA ILE A 239 2.37 4.30 2.66
C ILE A 239 3.54 4.41 3.65
N ASP A 240 4.69 3.91 3.25
CA ASP A 240 5.94 4.03 4.01
C ASP A 240 6.77 5.16 3.41
N ILE A 241 6.97 6.21 4.19
CA ILE A 241 7.65 7.45 3.79
C ILE A 241 8.88 7.67 4.67
N ILE A 242 10.01 7.96 4.07
CA ILE A 242 11.22 8.45 4.77
C ILE A 242 11.51 9.90 4.37
N ALA A 243 12.20 10.64 5.24
CA ALA A 243 12.68 11.98 4.91
C ALA A 243 14.17 11.93 4.56
N GLU A 244 14.53 12.35 3.36
CA GLU A 244 15.92 12.39 2.89
C GLU A 244 16.75 13.31 3.79
N LYS A 245 17.86 12.79 4.31
CA LYS A 245 18.80 13.55 5.13
C LYS A 245 19.38 14.72 4.34
N GLY A 246 19.40 15.90 4.96
CA GLY A 246 19.95 17.12 4.38
C GLY A 246 18.91 17.95 3.60
N THR A 247 18.07 17.33 2.77
CA THR A 247 17.05 18.07 1.98
C THR A 247 15.67 18.08 2.65
N GLY A 248 15.35 17.07 3.46
CA GLY A 248 14.02 16.86 4.03
C GLY A 248 12.93 16.47 3.03
N ARG A 249 13.30 16.15 1.77
CA ARG A 249 12.34 15.65 0.77
C ARG A 249 11.78 14.29 1.19
N PHE A 250 10.52 14.05 0.91
CA PHE A 250 9.87 12.78 1.21
C PHE A 250 10.15 11.74 0.13
N CYS A 251 10.51 10.55 0.56
CA CYS A 251 10.72 9.41 -0.31
C CYS A 251 9.65 8.37 0.00
N ILE A 252 8.82 8.03 -0.99
CA ILE A 252 7.90 6.88 -0.86
C ILE A 252 8.72 5.62 -1.15
N ILE A 253 8.83 4.73 -0.17
CA ILE A 253 9.65 3.52 -0.27
C ILE A 253 8.84 2.22 -0.27
N ASP A 254 7.58 2.28 0.17
CA ASP A 254 6.65 1.16 0.11
C ASP A 254 5.17 1.62 0.22
N VAL A 255 4.26 0.74 -0.18
CA VAL A 255 2.81 0.89 -0.19
C VAL A 255 2.25 -0.50 0.04
N ASN A 256 1.40 -0.64 1.05
CA ASN A 256 0.94 -1.94 1.52
C ASN A 256 -0.60 -2.01 1.47
N ASN A 257 -1.20 -3.03 0.85
CA ASN A 257 -2.65 -3.26 0.97
C ASN A 257 -2.99 -3.76 2.38
N PHE A 258 -4.04 -3.20 2.97
CA PHE A 258 -4.60 -3.56 4.28
C PHE A 258 -3.49 -3.89 5.30
N PRO A 259 -2.69 -2.89 5.73
CA PRO A 259 -1.60 -3.11 6.68
C PRO A 259 -2.14 -3.49 8.07
N GLY A 260 -1.25 -3.65 9.05
CA GLY A 260 -1.66 -3.99 10.42
C GLY A 260 -2.34 -2.86 11.20
N TYR A 261 -2.27 -1.61 10.72
CA TYR A 261 -2.78 -0.42 11.43
C TYR A 261 -2.27 -0.27 12.87
N ASP A 262 -1.11 -0.86 13.18
CA ASP A 262 -0.44 -0.77 14.47
C ASP A 262 -0.15 0.70 14.83
N GLY A 263 -0.80 1.23 15.86
CA GLY A 263 -0.74 2.65 16.25
C GLY A 263 -1.99 3.46 15.91
N VAL A 264 -2.97 2.85 15.23
CA VAL A 264 -4.30 3.45 15.01
C VAL A 264 -5.25 3.03 16.13
N SER A 265 -5.60 3.97 17.01
CA SER A 265 -6.59 3.74 18.07
C SER A 265 -7.98 3.46 17.48
N ASN A 266 -8.71 2.53 18.10
CA ASN A 266 -10.08 2.18 17.72
C ASN A 266 -10.23 1.81 16.23
N PHE A 267 -9.24 1.10 15.66
CA PHE A 267 -9.25 0.72 14.25
C PHE A 267 -10.53 0.01 13.82
N LEU A 268 -11.02 -0.94 14.64
CA LEU A 268 -12.24 -1.70 14.33
C LEU A 268 -13.49 -0.82 14.28
N ASP A 269 -13.60 0.18 15.15
CA ASP A 269 -14.72 1.12 15.15
C ASP A 269 -14.66 2.03 13.91
N GLN A 270 -13.46 2.50 13.57
CA GLN A 270 -13.26 3.31 12.36
C GLN A 270 -13.54 2.52 11.08
N LEU A 271 -13.10 1.27 11.01
CA LEU A 271 -13.41 0.36 9.89
C LEU A 271 -14.91 0.10 9.80
N SER A 272 -15.58 -0.13 10.94
CA SER A 272 -17.03 -0.31 10.98
C SER A 272 -17.77 0.93 10.49
N GLY A 273 -17.32 2.13 10.90
CA GLY A 273 -17.85 3.40 10.42
C GLY A 273 -17.68 3.57 8.91
N LEU A 274 -16.49 3.26 8.37
CA LEU A 274 -16.25 3.26 6.92
C LEU A 274 -17.23 2.33 6.19
N LEU A 275 -17.43 1.11 6.68
CA LEU A 275 -18.35 0.15 6.04
C LEU A 275 -19.79 0.64 6.07
N ALA A 276 -20.24 1.22 7.19
CA ALA A 276 -21.57 1.81 7.31
C ALA A 276 -21.78 2.97 6.32
N GLU A 277 -20.79 3.86 6.18
CA GLU A 277 -20.82 4.95 5.19
C GLU A 277 -20.94 4.41 3.76
N LEU A 278 -20.17 3.38 3.42
CA LEU A 278 -20.18 2.80 2.06
C LEU A 278 -21.50 2.10 1.74
N VAL A 279 -21.99 1.25 2.64
CA VAL A 279 -23.26 0.56 2.46
C VAL A 279 -24.42 1.56 2.40
N GLY A 280 -24.39 2.61 3.21
CA GLY A 280 -25.40 3.67 3.19
C GLY A 280 -25.38 4.52 1.92
N SER A 281 -24.20 4.75 1.33
CA SER A 281 -24.05 5.56 0.11
C SER A 281 -24.52 4.87 -1.18
N GLU A 282 -24.70 3.55 -1.17
CA GLU A 282 -25.17 2.77 -2.33
C GLU A 282 -26.65 2.43 -2.28
N LEU A 283 -27.37 2.80 -1.22
CA LEU A 283 -28.83 2.76 -1.23
C LEU A 283 -29.34 3.92 -2.11
N PRO A 284 -30.11 3.65 -3.18
CA PRO A 284 -30.74 4.73 -3.93
C PRO A 284 -31.59 5.54 -2.95
N ASP A 285 -31.46 6.87 -3.01
CA ASP A 285 -32.39 7.79 -2.40
C ASP A 285 -33.79 7.34 -2.84
N SER A 286 -34.54 6.73 -1.93
CA SER A 286 -35.88 6.28 -2.21
C SER A 286 -36.67 7.56 -2.46
N GLY A 287 -36.82 7.92 -3.74
CA GLY A 287 -37.60 9.04 -4.20
C GLY A 287 -39.04 8.86 -3.75
N ILE A 288 -39.30 9.23 -2.51
CA ILE A 288 -40.62 9.52 -2.01
C ILE A 288 -40.86 10.96 -2.45
N ASP A 289 -41.22 11.10 -3.72
CA ASP A 289 -41.89 12.31 -4.20
C ASP A 289 -43.33 12.21 -3.69
N THR A 290 -43.56 12.72 -2.47
CA THR A 290 -44.92 13.02 -2.00
C THR A 290 -45.39 14.26 -2.75
N SER A 291 -45.91 14.06 -3.96
CA SER A 291 -46.71 15.08 -4.64
C SER A 291 -47.96 14.42 -5.23
N ASP A 292 -48.87 14.03 -4.34
CA ASP A 292 -50.28 13.94 -4.70
C ASP A 292 -51.14 14.47 -3.54
N SER A 293 -51.63 15.70 -3.71
CA SER A 293 -52.97 16.10 -3.25
C SER A 293 -53.30 17.46 -3.87
N SER A 294 -54.06 17.38 -4.96
CA SER A 294 -55.08 18.37 -5.31
C SER A 294 -55.85 18.87 -4.08
N ASP A 295 -56.04 20.18 -3.94
CA ASP A 295 -57.38 20.76 -3.82
C ASP A 295 -57.45 22.30 -3.93
N GLU A 296 -58.42 22.71 -4.73
CA GLU A 296 -59.25 23.92 -4.70
C GLU A 296 -58.64 25.33 -4.69
N THR A 297 -58.64 25.95 -5.89
CA THR A 297 -58.85 27.40 -6.05
C THR A 297 -60.31 27.81 -5.79
N PRO A 298 -60.60 28.76 -4.90
CA PRO A 298 -61.84 29.51 -4.94
C PRO A 298 -61.65 30.82 -5.73
N ARG A 299 -62.54 30.99 -6.72
CA ARG A 299 -62.85 32.26 -7.39
C ARG A 299 -62.99 33.41 -6.38
N ARG A 300 -62.38 34.56 -6.67
CA ARG A 300 -62.91 35.87 -6.23
C ARG A 300 -62.90 36.87 -7.37
N LEU A 301 -64.11 37.31 -7.69
CA LEU A 301 -64.49 38.50 -8.45
C LEU A 301 -64.51 39.73 -7.52
N ASN A 302 -64.37 40.90 -8.15
CA ASN A 302 -64.58 42.29 -7.66
C ASN A 302 -63.40 42.86 -6.84
N HIS A 303 -62.85 44.05 -7.10
CA HIS A 303 -63.32 45.27 -7.78
C HIS A 303 -62.17 45.92 -8.57
#